data_AF-A0ABD0NUF2-F1
#
_entry.id   AF-A0ABD0NUF2-F1
#
_cell.length_a   1.000
_cell.length_b   1.000
_cell.length_c   1.000
_cell.angle_alpha   90.00
_cell.angle_beta   90.00
_cell.angle_gamma   90.00
#
_symmetry.space_group_name_H-M   'P 1'
#
loop_
_entity.id
_entity.type
_entity.pdbx_description
1 polymer ?
#
loop_
_entity_poly.entity_id
_entity_poly.type
_entity_poly.pdbx_seq_one_letter_code
_entity_poly.pdbx_strand_id
1 'polypeptide(L)' 'HISELLAVVRLPFIHPSYLLNVVDNEELIKSSEACRDLVNEAKRYHMLPHARQEMQTPRTRPRLSA' A
#
# COMPACT_ATOMS: atom_id res chain seq x y z
N HIS A 1 12.92 -2.50 10.25
CA HIS A 1 13.31 -1.16 9.74
C HIS A 1 12.59 -0.78 8.44
N ILE A 2 12.76 -1.47 7.30
CA ILE A 2 12.12 -1.01 6.04
C ILE A 2 10.59 -1.17 6.03
N SER A 3 10.06 -2.20 6.68
CA SER A 3 8.61 -2.41 6.84
C SER A 3 7.94 -1.28 7.63
N GLU A 4 8.62 -0.75 8.66
CA GLU A 4 8.12 0.38 9.47
C GLU A 4 8.09 1.68 8.66
N LEU A 5 9.10 1.87 7.79
CA LEU A 5 9.11 2.99 6.84
C LEU A 5 7.98 2.85 5.81
N LEU A 6 7.81 1.68 5.20
CA LEU A 6 6.73 1.44 4.24
C LEU A 6 5.34 1.57 4.90
N ALA A 7 5.22 1.26 6.19
CA ALA A 7 3.98 1.38 6.93
C ALA A 7 3.49 2.84 7.07
N VAL A 8 4.39 3.83 7.01
CA VAL A 8 4.05 5.26 7.01
C VAL A 8 3.91 5.85 5.60
N VAL A 9 4.31 5.11 4.56
CA VAL A 9 4.05 5.45 3.16
C VAL A 9 2.62 5.10 2.80
N ARG A 10 1.89 6.02 2.15
CA ARG A 10 0.52 5.78 1.71
C ARG A 10 0.48 5.10 0.35
N LEU A 11 0.93 3.84 0.31
CA LEU A 11 0.89 2.98 -0.87
C LEU A 11 -0.50 2.95 -1.58
N PRO A 12 -1.65 3.00 -0.88
CA PRO A 12 -2.98 3.00 -1.53
C PRO A 12 -3.28 4.22 -2.42
N PHE A 13 -2.48 5.29 -2.35
CA PHE A 13 -2.60 6.46 -3.23
C PHE A 13 -1.57 6.47 -4.37
N ILE A 14 -0.71 5.46 -4.45
CA ILE A 14 0.21 5.29 -5.57
C ILE A 14 -0.56 4.65 -6.73
N HIS A 15 -0.18 4.98 -7.96
CA HIS A 15 -0.84 4.41 -9.13
C HIS A 15 -0.69 2.87 -9.19
N PRO A 16 -1.75 2.10 -9.50
CA PRO A 16 -1.72 0.62 -9.49
C PRO A 16 -0.61 0.02 -10.36
N SER A 17 -0.36 0.62 -11.53
CA SER A 17 0.70 0.13 -12.44
C SER A 17 2.08 0.20 -11.79
N TYR A 18 2.36 1.24 -11.01
CA TYR A 18 3.65 1.36 -10.32
C TYR A 18 3.76 0.35 -9.16
N LEU A 19 2.67 0.16 -8.42
CA LEU A 19 2.61 -0.85 -7.36
C LEU A 19 2.88 -2.26 -7.91
N LEU A 20 2.27 -2.61 -9.04
CA LEU A 20 2.35 -3.96 -9.62
C LEU A 20 3.66 -4.21 -10.39
N ASN A 21 4.14 -3.22 -11.14
CA ASN A 21 5.29 -3.41 -12.03
C ASN A 21 6.62 -3.09 -11.35
N VAL A 22 6.63 -2.16 -10.39
CA VAL A 22 7.87 -1.70 -9.73
C VAL A 22 7.92 -2.21 -8.29
N VAL A 23 7.01 -1.73 -7.43
CA VAL A 23 7.09 -1.98 -5.98
C VAL A 23 6.99 -3.47 -5.65
N ASP A 24 6.06 -4.19 -6.25
CA ASP A 24 5.91 -5.63 -6.03
C ASP A 24 7.09 -6.46 -6.54
N ASN A 25 7.85 -5.93 -7.49
CA ASN A 25 8.97 -6.64 -8.10
C ASN A 25 10.29 -6.46 -7.35
N GLU A 26 10.39 -5.46 -6.49
CA GLU A 26 11.56 -5.18 -5.67
C GLU A 26 11.92 -6.35 -4.74
N GLU A 27 13.19 -6.74 -4.73
CA GLU A 27 13.68 -7.87 -3.93
C GLU A 27 13.52 -7.60 -2.42
N LEU A 28 13.60 -6.34 -2.01
CA LEU A 28 13.36 -5.89 -0.64
C LEU A 28 11.91 -6.10 -0.19
N ILE A 29 10.95 -6.08 -1.13
CA ILE A 29 9.54 -6.34 -0.85
C ILE A 29 9.28 -7.85 -0.85
N LYS A 30 9.87 -8.58 -1.79
CA LYS A 30 9.73 -10.04 -1.90
C LYS A 30 10.35 -10.79 -0.72
N SER A 31 11.45 -10.28 -0.18
CA SER A 31 12.18 -10.87 0.95
C SER A 31 11.54 -10.62 2.31
N SER A 32 10.60 -9.67 2.42
CA SER A 32 9.96 -9.32 3.69
C SER A 32 8.45 -9.49 3.62
N GLU A 33 7.93 -10.43 4.40
CA GLU A 33 6.50 -10.70 4.50
C GLU A 33 5.71 -9.45 4.91
N ALA A 34 6.20 -8.71 5.91
CA ALA A 34 5.57 -7.47 6.37
C ALA A 34 5.48 -6.40 5.26
N CYS A 35 6.50 -6.27 4.41
CA CYS A 35 6.46 -5.35 3.28
C CYS A 35 5.43 -5.79 2.23
N ARG A 36 5.37 -7.10 1.97
CA ARG A 36 4.46 -7.71 1.01
C ARG A 36 3.00 -7.51 1.42
N ASP A 37 2.70 -7.61 2.70
CA ASP A 37 1.36 -7.35 3.24
C ASP A 37 0.92 -5.89 3.03
N LEU A 38 1.83 -4.93 3.21
CA LEU A 38 1.56 -3.51 2.96
C LEU A 38 1.24 -3.23 1.47
N VAL A 39 1.99 -3.85 0.56
CA VAL A 39 1.75 -3.74 -0.89
C VAL A 39 0.44 -4.43 -1.28
N ASN A 40 0.16 -5.58 -0.69
CA ASN A 40 -1.09 -6.31 -0.89
C ASN A 40 -2.32 -5.53 -0.40
N GLU A 41 -2.21 -4.81 0.73
CA GLU A 41 -3.26 -3.90 1.20
C GLU A 41 -3.57 -2.82 0.14
N ALA A 42 -2.53 -2.18 -0.41
CA ALA A 42 -2.71 -1.16 -1.45
C ALA A 42 -3.34 -1.75 -2.73
N LYS A 43 -2.90 -2.93 -3.17
CA LYS A 43 -3.50 -3.63 -4.30
C LYS A 43 -4.99 -3.93 -4.06
N ARG A 44 -5.35 -4.44 -2.87
CA ARG A 44 -6.75 -4.70 -2.50
C ARG A 44 -7.58 -3.42 -2.51
N TYR A 45 -7.03 -2.30 -2.04
CA TYR A 45 -7.70 -0.99 -2.05
C TYR A 45 -8.06 -0.51 -3.46
N HIS A 46 -7.22 -0.81 -4.46
CA HIS A 46 -7.52 -0.52 -5.87
C HIS A 46 -8.52 -1.52 -6.48
N MET A 47 -8.45 -2.80 -6.11
CA MET A 47 -9.35 -3.84 -6.61
C MET A 47 -10.77 -3.76 -6.05
N LEU A 48 -10.94 -3.26 -4.83
CA LEU A 48 -12.23 -3.23 -4.12
C LEU A 48 -12.69 -1.79 -3.86
N PRO A 49 -13.12 -1.04 -4.90
CA PRO A 49 -13.55 0.36 -4.73
C PRO A 49 -14.75 0.50 -3.79
N HIS A 50 -15.63 -0.50 -3.74
CA HIS A 50 -16.82 -0.54 -2.87
C HIS A 50 -16.48 -0.83 -1.40
N ALA A 51 -15.41 -1.58 -1.12
CA ALA A 51 -14.99 -1.91 0.25
C ALA A 51 -14.06 -0.85 0.88
N ARG A 52 -13.74 0.24 0.17
CA ARG A 52 -12.80 1.27 0.65
C ARG A 52 -13.22 1.94 1.96
N GLN A 53 -14.52 2.01 2.22
CA GLN A 53 -15.04 2.52 3.50
C GLN A 53 -14.75 1.58 4.67
N GLU A 54 -14.68 0.28 4.42
CA GLU A 54 -14.37 -0.74 5.43
C GLU A 54 -12.84 -0.94 5.59
N MET A 55 -12.08 -0.65 4.53
CA MET A 55 -10.62 -0.72 4.51
C MET A 55 -9.93 0.55 5.04
N GLN A 56 -10.55 1.26 5.98
CA GLN A 56 -10.04 2.50 6.54
C GLN A 56 -8.87 2.23 7.49
N THR A 57 -7.66 2.56 7.04
CA THR A 57 -6.42 2.49 7.80
C THR A 57 -5.75 3.87 7.75
N PRO A 58 -4.76 4.16 8.61
CA PRO A 58 -3.99 5.40 8.51
C PRO A 58 -3.37 5.62 7.12
N ARG A 59 -3.19 4.55 6.33
CA ARG A 59 -2.64 4.57 4.97
C ARG A 59 -3.68 4.84 3.88
N THR A 60 -4.95 4.51 4.09
CA THR A 60 -6.05 4.73 3.12
C THR A 60 -6.84 6.01 3.37
N ARG A 61 -6.46 6.80 4.39
CA ARG A 61 -7.01 8.13 4.64
C ARG A 61 -6.22 9.22 3.91
N PRO A 62 -6.89 10.07 3.12
CA PRO A 62 -6.26 11.26 2.55
C PRO A 62 -5.61 12.07 3.67
N ARG A 63 -4.44 12.66 3.40
CA ARG A 63 -3.98 13.74 4.28
C ARG A 63 -4.98 14.89 4.09
N LEU A 64 -5.72 15.24 5.14
CA LEU A 64 -6.45 16.50 5.17
C LEU A 64 -5.38 17.60 5.03
N SER A 65 -5.27 18.18 3.84
CA SER A 65 -4.66 19.49 3.71
C SER A 65 -5.64 20.48 4.34
N ALA A 66 -5.13 21.28 5.29
CA ALA A 66 -5.86 22.39 5.88
C ALA A 66 -6.34 23.38 4.81
#